data_AF-A0AAQ3LIS7-F1
#
_entry.id   AF-A0AAQ3LIS7-F1
#
_cell.length_a   1.000
_cell.length_b   1.000
_cell.length_c   1.000
_cell.angle_alpha   90.00
_cell.angle_beta   90.00
_cell.angle_gamma   90.00
#
_symmetry.space_group_name_H-M   'P 1'
#
loop_
_entity.id
_entity.type
_entity.pdbx_description
1 polymer ?
#
loop_
_entity_poly.entity_id
_entity_poly.type
_entity_poly.pdbx_seq_one_letter_code
_entity_poly.pdbx_strand_id
1 'polypeptide(L)'
;METLKPSQNVGDIPYDSPVERSGKLRQLLTLHDLRCLDSEWKGWPFKYQFRCREGHVFSSRISSLSRGCPACAAQAHDQRLFDIARAAGVTCLEKRWLGAKASHRFRCSMGHHWVRTGKDLLQRSECPNAIFSPSNATD
;
A
#
# COMPACT_ATOMS: atom_id res chain seq x y z
N MET A 1 52.51 -40.90 12.45
CA MET A 1 51.83 -41.37 11.24
C MET A 1 50.36 -41.28 11.55
N GLU A 2 49.74 -40.10 11.40
CA GLU A 2 49.14 -39.64 10.13
C GLU A 2 48.09 -40.66 9.66
N THR A 3 46.85 -40.36 9.32
CA THR A 3 45.98 -39.18 9.12
C THR A 3 44.68 -39.87 8.61
N LEU A 4 43.43 -39.55 8.94
CA LEU A 4 42.60 -38.37 8.72
C LEU A 4 41.20 -38.73 9.28
N LYS A 5 40.50 -37.78 9.91
CA LYS A 5 39.03 -37.70 9.80
C LYS A 5 38.73 -36.97 8.48
N PRO A 6 37.66 -37.28 7.73
CA PRO A 6 36.42 -36.54 8.00
C PRO A 6 35.13 -37.30 7.67
N SER A 7 34.11 -37.09 8.51
CA SER A 7 32.77 -36.79 8.02
C SER A 7 32.02 -36.18 9.19
N GLN A 8 31.89 -34.85 9.16
CA GLN A 8 30.93 -34.17 10.00
C GLN A 8 29.55 -34.52 9.45
N ASN A 9 28.92 -35.52 10.06
CA ASN A 9 27.49 -35.76 9.89
C ASN A 9 26.77 -34.67 10.71
N VAL A 10 26.55 -33.51 10.09
CA VAL A 10 25.71 -32.45 10.65
C VAL A 10 24.28 -32.91 10.47
N GLY A 11 23.78 -33.65 11.47
CA GLY A 11 22.40 -34.07 11.56
C GLY A 11 21.45 -32.85 11.62
N ASP A 12 20.39 -32.93 10.81
CA ASP A 12 19.05 -32.39 11.04
C ASP A 12 18.98 -30.99 11.68
N ILE A 13 19.14 -29.95 10.84
CA ILE A 13 18.65 -28.62 11.20
C ILE A 13 17.17 -28.57 10.81
N PRO A 14 16.22 -28.50 11.76
CA PRO A 14 14.81 -28.39 11.44
C PRO A 14 14.55 -27.07 10.70
N TYR A 15 13.74 -27.14 9.65
CA TYR A 15 13.29 -25.99 8.86
C TYR A 15 12.49 -25.03 9.75
N ASP A 16 13.16 -24.03 10.34
CA ASP A 16 12.47 -23.01 11.13
C ASP A 16 11.62 -22.11 10.21
N SER A 17 10.34 -21.98 10.56
CA SER A 17 9.42 -21.07 9.88
C SER A 17 9.93 -19.63 9.96
N PRO A 18 9.79 -18.81 8.90
CA PRO A 18 10.17 -17.40 8.93
C PRO A 18 9.57 -16.63 10.11
N VAL A 19 8.33 -16.97 10.47
CA VAL A 19 7.55 -16.30 11.52
C VAL A 19 8.05 -16.65 12.92
N GLU A 20 8.62 -17.84 13.07
CA GLU A 20 9.17 -18.33 14.34
C GLU A 20 10.53 -17.68 14.61
N ARG A 21 11.39 -17.64 13.58
CA ARG A 21 12.75 -17.09 13.67
C ARG A 21 12.84 -15.58 13.87
N SER A 22 11.81 -14.82 13.51
CA SER A 22 11.87 -13.36 13.54
C SER A 22 10.67 -12.75 14.26
N GLY A 23 10.91 -12.28 15.49
CA GLY A 23 9.92 -11.52 16.26
C GLY A 23 9.48 -10.24 15.54
N LYS A 24 10.39 -9.58 14.82
CA LYS A 24 10.07 -8.41 13.98
C LYS A 24 9.15 -8.77 12.82
N LEU A 25 9.37 -9.91 12.15
CA LEU A 25 8.45 -10.35 11.11
C LEU A 25 7.07 -10.62 11.72
N ARG A 26 7.00 -11.35 12.84
CA ARG A 26 5.75 -11.61 13.55
C ARG A 26 4.99 -10.33 13.89
N GLN A 27 5.66 -9.33 14.42
CA GLN A 27 5.05 -8.03 14.73
C GLN A 27 4.50 -7.33 13.48
N LEU A 28 5.24 -7.32 12.37
CA LEU A 28 4.78 -6.72 11.11
C LEU A 28 3.57 -7.47 10.53
N LEU A 29 3.56 -8.80 10.65
CA LEU A 29 2.44 -9.63 10.22
C LEU A 29 1.17 -9.31 11.01
N THR A 30 1.26 -9.21 12.34
CA THR A 30 0.14 -8.82 13.19
C THR A 30 -0.32 -7.39 12.90
N LEU A 31 0.60 -6.43 12.78
CA LEU A 31 0.28 -5.01 12.59
C LEU A 31 -0.46 -4.74 11.27
N HIS A 32 -0.18 -5.52 10.24
CA HIS A 32 -0.74 -5.32 8.90
C HIS A 32 -1.71 -6.43 8.47
N ASP A 33 -2.15 -7.28 9.39
CA ASP A 33 -3.02 -8.44 9.13
C ASP A 33 -2.53 -9.29 7.95
N LEU A 34 -1.23 -9.59 7.95
CA LEU A 34 -0.57 -10.39 6.93
C LEU A 34 -0.24 -11.79 7.46
N ARG A 35 -0.32 -12.76 6.57
CA ARG A 35 0.13 -14.14 6.80
C ARG A 35 1.31 -14.45 5.89
N CYS A 36 2.40 -14.96 6.44
CA CYS A 36 3.49 -15.54 5.66
C CYS A 36 3.06 -16.90 5.09
N LEU A 37 3.30 -17.11 3.80
CA LEU A 37 2.99 -18.37 3.11
C LEU A 37 4.22 -19.25 2.93
N ASP A 38 5.42 -18.68 3.01
CA ASP A 38 6.68 -19.43 2.96
C ASP A 38 6.89 -20.16 4.29
N SER A 39 7.27 -21.44 4.20
CA SER A 39 7.61 -22.30 5.34
C SER A 39 9.09 -22.24 5.73
N GLU A 40 9.96 -21.69 4.88
CA GLU A 40 11.41 -21.70 5.07
C GLU A 40 11.97 -20.29 5.27
N TRP A 41 12.77 -20.10 6.33
CA TRP A 41 13.55 -18.89 6.53
C TRP A 41 14.75 -18.82 5.58
N LYS A 42 14.67 -17.88 4.62
CA LYS A 42 15.73 -17.62 3.63
C LYS A 42 16.70 -16.51 4.08
N GLY A 43 16.34 -15.74 5.11
CA GLY A 43 17.06 -14.54 5.55
C GLY A 43 16.38 -13.21 5.17
N TRP A 44 16.90 -12.11 5.71
CA TRP A 44 16.34 -10.76 5.57
C TRP A 44 16.27 -10.16 4.15
N PRO A 45 17.26 -10.33 3.25
CA PRO A 45 17.25 -9.66 1.95
C PRO A 45 16.30 -10.33 0.95
N PHE A 46 15.87 -11.56 1.25
CA PHE A 46 15.02 -12.35 0.40
C PHE A 46 13.57 -11.88 0.45
N LYS A 47 12.84 -12.23 -0.61
CA LYS A 47 11.41 -12.03 -0.67
C LYS A 47 10.71 -13.29 -0.16
N TYR A 48 9.57 -13.08 0.47
CA TYR A 48 8.65 -14.10 0.93
C TYR A 48 7.27 -13.83 0.34
N GLN A 49 6.44 -14.86 0.25
CA GLN A 49 5.04 -14.70 -0.11
C GLN A 49 4.18 -14.38 1.13
N PHE A 50 3.28 -13.41 0.96
CA PHE A 50 2.35 -12.99 1.98
C PHE A 50 0.93 -12.95 1.46
N ARG A 51 -0.04 -13.16 2.34
CA ARG A 51 -1.46 -12.98 2.09
C ARG A 51 -2.05 -12.03 3.12
N CYS A 52 -2.76 -10.99 2.69
CA CYS A 52 -3.49 -10.12 3.63
C CYS A 52 -4.90 -10.67 3.95
N ARG A 53 -5.57 -10.06 4.92
CA ARG A 53 -6.96 -10.36 5.30
C ARG A 53 -7.96 -10.34 4.12
N GLU A 54 -7.81 -9.37 3.21
CA GLU A 54 -8.64 -9.26 1.99
C GLU A 54 -8.31 -10.34 0.94
N GLY A 55 -7.33 -11.20 1.22
CA GLY A 55 -6.98 -12.33 0.35
C GLY A 55 -5.93 -12.04 -0.71
N HIS A 56 -5.42 -10.81 -0.83
CA HIS A 56 -4.39 -10.48 -1.80
C HIS A 56 -3.07 -11.19 -1.47
N VAL A 57 -2.51 -11.89 -2.46
CA VAL A 57 -1.20 -12.54 -2.36
C VAL A 57 -0.14 -11.69 -3.04
N PHE A 58 0.98 -11.45 -2.36
CA PHE A 58 2.07 -10.66 -2.91
C PHE A 58 3.44 -11.11 -2.39
N SER A 59 4.49 -10.84 -3.18
CA SER A 59 5.88 -11.12 -2.82
C SER A 59 6.60 -9.86 -2.40
N SER A 60 7.20 -9.86 -1.21
CA SER A 60 7.89 -8.70 -0.66
C SER A 60 9.08 -9.09 0.22
N ARG A 61 10.02 -8.15 0.41
CA ARG A 61 11.01 -8.26 1.49
C ARG A 61 10.35 -7.89 2.81
N ILE A 62 10.85 -8.45 3.92
CA ILE A 62 10.35 -8.16 5.27
C ILE A 62 10.44 -6.66 5.57
N SER A 63 11.52 -5.99 5.14
CA SER A 63 11.73 -4.55 5.33
C SER A 63 10.67 -3.66 4.65
N SER A 64 9.96 -4.17 3.64
CA SER A 64 8.91 -3.43 2.94
C SER A 64 7.52 -3.65 3.53
N LEU A 65 7.36 -4.57 4.50
CA LEU A 65 6.05 -4.91 5.06
C LEU A 65 5.44 -3.80 5.91
N SER A 66 6.23 -2.80 6.34
CA SER A 66 5.70 -1.62 7.03
C SER A 66 4.68 -0.83 6.22
N ARG A 67 4.62 -1.05 4.90
CA ARG A 67 3.63 -0.47 3.99
C ARG A 67 2.35 -1.32 3.85
N GLY A 68 2.31 -2.48 4.49
CA GLY A 68 1.20 -3.43 4.39
C GLY A 68 1.04 -4.03 2.98
N CYS A 69 -0.19 -4.43 2.66
CA CYS A 69 -0.53 -5.00 1.36
C CYS A 69 -0.59 -3.92 0.28
N PRO A 70 0.15 -4.06 -0.84
CA PRO A 70 0.18 -3.05 -1.90
C PRO A 70 -1.17 -2.91 -2.62
N ALA A 71 -1.95 -3.99 -2.75
CA ALA A 71 -3.27 -3.94 -3.38
C ALA A 71 -4.28 -3.19 -2.49
N CYS A 72 -4.31 -3.47 -1.18
CA CYS A 72 -5.15 -2.73 -0.23
C CYS A 72 -4.76 -1.25 -0.19
N ALA A 73 -3.45 -0.93 -0.20
CA ALA A 73 -2.99 0.45 -0.22
C ALA A 73 -3.43 1.18 -1.51
N ALA A 74 -3.35 0.53 -2.67
CA ALA A 74 -3.83 1.10 -3.94
C ALA A 74 -5.35 1.36 -3.89
N GLN A 75 -6.14 0.40 -3.41
CA GLN A 75 -7.59 0.55 -3.25
C GLN A 75 -7.95 1.71 -2.30
N ALA A 76 -7.23 1.84 -1.18
CA ALA A 76 -7.42 2.96 -0.25
C ALA A 76 -7.08 4.32 -0.89
N HIS A 77 -6.07 4.38 -1.75
CA HIS A 77 -5.75 5.61 -2.51
C HIS A 77 -6.86 5.97 -3.50
N ASP A 78 -7.39 4.98 -4.23
CA ASP A 78 -8.49 5.18 -5.17
C ASP A 78 -9.75 5.68 -4.45
N GLN A 79 -10.13 5.03 -3.35
CA GLN A 79 -11.27 5.45 -2.52
C GLN A 79 -11.11 6.89 -2.03
N ARG A 80 -9.94 7.21 -1.46
CA ARG A 80 -9.67 8.57 -0.97
C ARG A 80 -9.76 9.62 -2.09
N LEU A 81 -9.27 9.32 -3.28
CA LEU A 81 -9.39 10.21 -4.45
C LEU A 81 -10.86 10.49 -4.77
N PHE A 82 -11.69 9.45 -4.84
CA PHE A 82 -13.10 9.59 -5.17
C PHE A 82 -13.92 10.25 -4.07
N ASP A 83 -13.61 9.98 -2.80
CA ASP A 83 -14.28 10.62 -1.66
C ASP A 83 -14.00 12.12 -1.60
N ILE A 84 -12.75 12.54 -1.83
CA ILE A 84 -12.40 13.97 -1.90
C ILE A 84 -13.12 14.66 -3.07
N ALA A 85 -13.16 14.01 -4.24
CA ALA A 85 -13.87 14.55 -5.39
C ALA A 85 -15.36 14.73 -5.08
N ARG A 86 -16.00 13.69 -4.52
CA ARG A 86 -17.42 13.72 -4.13
C ARG A 86 -17.70 14.82 -3.10
N ALA A 87 -16.87 14.94 -2.07
CA ALA A 87 -17.02 15.96 -1.02
C ALA A 87 -16.91 17.39 -1.57
N ALA A 88 -16.11 17.61 -2.61
CA ALA A 88 -15.98 18.90 -3.28
C ALA A 88 -17.04 19.15 -4.38
N GLY A 89 -17.97 18.23 -4.60
CA GLY A 89 -18.98 18.34 -5.66
C GLY A 89 -18.40 18.21 -7.08
N VAL A 90 -17.26 17.53 -7.21
CA VAL A 90 -16.55 17.35 -8.48
C VAL A 90 -16.38 15.87 -8.80
N THR A 91 -16.32 15.54 -10.08
CA THR A 91 -16.10 14.17 -10.57
C THR A 91 -14.65 14.02 -10.98
N CYS A 92 -13.95 13.04 -10.40
CA CYS A 92 -12.66 12.61 -10.93
C CYS A 92 -12.88 11.80 -12.21
N LEU A 93 -12.14 12.12 -13.27
CA LEU A 93 -12.25 11.45 -14.56
C LEU A 93 -11.27 10.26 -14.71
N GLU A 94 -10.39 10.06 -13.72
CA GLU A 94 -9.49 8.92 -13.71
C GLU A 94 -10.15 7.69 -13.11
N LYS A 95 -9.75 6.50 -13.56
CA LYS A 95 -10.24 5.23 -13.01
C LYS A 95 -9.55 4.82 -11.72
N ARG A 96 -8.39 5.41 -11.42
CA ARG A 96 -7.52 5.07 -10.29
C ARG A 96 -6.59 6.22 -9.96
N TRP A 97 -6.04 6.18 -8.76
CA TRP A 97 -4.98 7.06 -8.31
C TRP A 97 -3.69 6.82 -9.09
N LEU A 98 -3.31 7.80 -9.89
CA LEU A 98 -2.08 7.80 -10.68
C LEU A 98 -0.80 8.15 -9.87
N GLY A 99 -0.96 8.59 -8.62
CA GLY A 99 0.16 9.01 -7.76
C GLY A 99 0.03 10.45 -7.26
N ALA A 100 0.81 10.78 -6.23
CA ALA A 100 0.77 12.10 -5.59
C ALA A 100 1.31 13.23 -6.48
N LYS A 101 2.31 12.93 -7.32
CA LYS A 101 2.88 13.88 -8.29
C LYS A 101 2.22 13.81 -9.66
N ALA A 102 1.35 12.82 -9.87
CA ALA A 102 0.64 12.66 -11.14
C ALA A 102 -0.50 13.67 -11.22
N SER A 103 -0.77 14.11 -12.44
CA SER A 103 -1.89 14.98 -12.80
C SER A 103 -3.16 14.15 -12.95
N HIS A 104 -4.22 14.55 -12.25
CA HIS A 104 -5.56 13.94 -12.31
C HIS A 104 -6.54 14.95 -12.90
N ARG A 105 -7.44 14.47 -13.76
CA ARG A 105 -8.47 15.30 -14.40
C ARG A 105 -9.77 15.28 -13.61
N PHE A 106 -10.41 16.44 -13.53
CA PHE A 106 -11.69 16.63 -12.83
C PHE A 106 -12.69 17.36 -13.71
N ARG A 107 -13.97 17.15 -13.39
CA ARG A 107 -15.11 17.84 -13.98
C ARG A 107 -16.13 18.22 -12.91
N CYS A 108 -16.62 19.45 -12.90
CA CYS A 108 -17.75 19.84 -12.03
C CYS A 108 -19.11 19.64 -12.73
N SER A 109 -20.20 19.77 -11.98
CA SER A 109 -21.57 19.69 -12.50
C SER A 109 -21.87 20.70 -13.61
N MET A 110 -21.26 21.89 -13.57
CA MET A 110 -21.36 22.92 -14.62
C MET A 110 -20.56 22.60 -15.89
N GLY A 111 -19.79 21.51 -15.90
CA GLY A 111 -19.00 21.09 -17.07
C GLY A 111 -17.61 21.70 -17.18
N HIS A 112 -17.13 22.45 -16.18
CA HIS A 112 -15.74 22.90 -16.16
C HIS A 112 -14.79 21.74 -15.96
N HIS A 113 -13.68 21.74 -16.70
CA HIS A 113 -12.62 20.74 -16.62
C HIS A 113 -11.33 21.38 -16.13
N TRP A 114 -10.60 20.68 -15.26
CA TRP A 114 -9.28 21.12 -14.84
C TRP A 114 -8.41 19.93 -14.43
N VAL A 115 -7.13 20.21 -14.23
CA VAL A 115 -6.12 19.22 -13.85
C VAL A 115 -5.48 19.66 -12.54
N ARG A 116 -5.28 18.71 -11.62
CA ARG A 116 -4.51 18.92 -10.38
C ARG A 116 -3.60 17.76 -10.09
N THR A 117 -2.48 18.03 -9.44
CA THR A 117 -1.67 16.94 -8.90
C THR A 117 -2.39 16.29 -7.73
N GLY A 118 -2.11 15.01 -7.48
CA GLY A 118 -2.66 14.31 -6.31
C GLY A 118 -2.35 15.01 -4.98
N LYS A 119 -1.17 15.63 -4.88
CA LYS A 119 -0.77 16.43 -3.71
C LYS A 119 -1.66 17.66 -3.54
N ASP A 120 -1.94 18.38 -4.63
CA ASP A 120 -2.73 19.62 -4.59
C ASP A 120 -4.22 19.35 -4.34
N LEU A 121 -4.70 18.17 -4.74
CA LEU A 121 -6.08 17.75 -4.51
C LEU A 121 -6.46 17.75 -3.03
N LEU A 122 -5.52 17.41 -2.15
CA LEU A 122 -5.72 17.42 -0.69
C LEU A 122 -5.93 18.83 -0.13
N GLN A 123 -5.48 19.86 -0.84
CA GLN A 123 -5.55 21.24 -0.37
C GLN A 123 -6.66 22.05 -1.03
N ARG A 124 -6.98 21.76 -2.30
CA ARG A 124 -7.91 22.56 -3.12
C ARG A 124 -8.65 21.66 -4.11
N SER A 125 -9.67 20.96 -3.63
CA SER A 125 -10.45 20.00 -4.43
C SER A 125 -11.56 20.63 -5.28
N GLU A 126 -11.90 21.89 -5.01
CA GLU A 126 -13.02 22.60 -5.62
C GLU A 126 -12.74 23.07 -7.06
N CYS A 127 -13.82 23.33 -7.79
CA CYS A 127 -13.81 23.90 -9.13
C CYS A 127 -13.26 25.33 -9.11
N PRO A 128 -12.13 25.64 -9.80
CA PRO A 128 -11.53 26.98 -9.78
C PRO A 128 -12.38 28.03 -10.50
N ASN A 129 -13.25 27.59 -11.41
CA ASN A 129 -14.14 28.46 -12.21
C ASN A 129 -15.58 28.45 -11.68
N ALA A 130 -15.82 27.93 -10.47
CA ALA A 130 -17.09 28.19 -9.82
C ALA A 130 -17.14 29.70 -9.55
N ILE A 131 -17.97 30.42 -10.31
CA ILE A 131 -18.24 31.82 -10.02
C ILE A 131 -18.73 31.83 -8.57
N PHE A 132 -17.99 32.49 -7.69
CA PHE A 132 -18.36 32.72 -6.29
C PHE A 132 -19.84 33.12 -6.28
N SER A 133 -20.72 32.18 -5.93
CA SER A 133 -22.02 32.54 -5.40
C SER A 133 -21.77 32.68 -3.91
N PRO A 134 -21.70 33.89 -3.35
CA PRO A 134 -21.63 34.05 -1.90
C PRO A 134 -22.96 33.57 -1.33
N SER A 135 -23.05 32.27 -1.03
CA SER A 135 -24.16 31.72 -0.28
C SER A 135 -23.86 31.81 1.21
N ASN A 136 -23.91 33.02 1.77
CA ASN A 136 -24.40 33.23 3.13
C ASN A 136 -24.75 34.71 3.38
N ALA A 137 -25.96 35.11 2.98
CA ALA A 137 -26.70 36.11 3.74
C ALA A 137 -27.29 35.36 4.94
N THR A 138 -26.58 35.39 6.07
CA THR A 138 -27.20 35.20 7.38
C THR A 138 -27.75 36.55 7.82
N ASP A 139 -29.04 36.51 8.14
CA ASP A 139 -29.91 37.50 8.80
C ASP A 139 -29.21 38.62 9.59
#